data_AF-W6PZ27-F1
#
_entry.id   AF-W6PZ27-F1
#
_cell.length_a   1.000
_cell.length_b   1.000
_cell.length_c   1.000
_cell.angle_alpha   90.00
_cell.angle_beta   90.00
_cell.angle_gamma   90.00
#
_symmetry.space_group_name_H-M   'P 1'
#
loop_
_entity.id
_entity.type
_entity.pdbx_description
1 polymer ?
#
loop_
_entity_poly.entity_id
_entity_poly.type
_entity_poly.pdbx_seq_one_letter_code
_entity_poly.pdbx_strand_id
1 'polypeptide(L)'
;MNIHVNPSTGGIASIVDWRDATVGPFGLSFWGLETLLGTFGADGWHFHARHLELRRVLWETLYATAGIVTESQKRAVTVGRVVGIFQAYGLRKGVPVEAGDPSLSVLEEVLSVPECN
;
A
#
# COMPACT_ATOMS: atom_id res chain seq x y z
N MET A 1 3.17 9.48 6.76
CA MET A 1 3.90 8.20 6.92
C MET A 1 4.50 8.18 8.30
N ASN A 2 4.37 7.07 9.04
CA ASN A 2 4.69 6.99 10.46
C ASN A 2 5.95 6.13 10.72
N ILE A 3 6.92 6.20 9.80
CA ILE A 3 8.16 5.42 9.80
C ILE A 3 9.33 6.39 9.91
N HIS A 4 10.18 6.21 10.90
CA HIS A 4 11.47 6.90 10.96
C HIS A 4 12.55 6.01 10.35
N VAL A 5 13.43 6.64 9.57
CA VAL A 5 14.53 5.97 8.89
C VAL A 5 15.84 6.44 9.51
N ASN A 6 16.74 5.50 9.81
CA ASN A 6 18.10 5.83 10.21
C ASN A 6 18.86 6.40 9.01
N PRO A 7 19.34 7.66 9.06
CA PRO A 7 20.00 8.28 7.91
C PRO A 7 21.35 7.63 7.56
N SER A 8 22.01 6.93 8.49
CA SER A 8 23.30 6.29 8.23
C SER A 8 23.17 4.91 7.58
N THR A 9 22.04 4.20 7.79
CA THR A 9 21.86 2.83 7.29
C THR A 9 20.70 2.67 6.30
N GLY A 10 19.79 3.64 6.24
CA GLY A 10 18.53 3.51 5.50
C GLY A 10 17.52 2.55 6.14
N GLY A 11 17.84 1.96 7.31
CA GLY A 11 16.96 1.02 8.00
C GLY A 11 15.82 1.72 8.75
N ILE A 12 14.71 0.98 8.95
CA ILE A 12 13.59 1.46 9.78
C ILE A 12 14.07 1.52 11.24
N ALA A 13 14.07 2.72 11.81
CA ALA A 13 14.49 2.97 13.20
C ALA A 13 13.33 2.83 14.18
N SER A 14 12.12 3.25 13.76
CA SER A 14 10.91 3.15 14.58
C SER A 14 9.64 3.28 13.73
N ILE A 15 8.55 2.70 14.23
CA ILE A 15 7.18 2.90 13.70
C ILE A 15 6.35 3.54 14.81
N VAL A 16 5.68 4.65 14.52
CA VAL A 16 4.92 5.45 15.48
C VAL A 16 3.43 5.49 15.13
N ASP A 17 2.64 6.19 15.94
CA ASP A 17 1.22 6.48 15.70
C ASP A 17 0.34 5.21 15.60
N TRP A 18 0.36 4.43 16.69
CA TRP A 18 -0.40 3.18 16.83
C TRP A 18 -1.78 3.37 17.46
N ARG A 19 -2.23 4.61 17.70
CA ARG A 19 -3.43 4.90 18.50
C ARG A 19 -4.69 4.21 17.94
N ASP A 20 -4.81 4.19 16.61
CA ASP A 20 -5.97 3.65 15.91
C ASP A 20 -5.68 2.27 15.25
N ALA A 21 -4.62 1.59 15.71
CA ALA A 21 -4.28 0.27 15.20
C ALA A 21 -5.38 -0.75 15.56
N THR A 22 -5.82 -1.50 14.56
CA THR A 22 -6.84 -2.54 14.72
C THR A 22 -6.33 -3.90 14.26
N VAL A 23 -6.92 -4.96 14.79
CA VAL A 23 -6.68 -6.32 14.29
C VAL A 23 -7.48 -6.51 13.01
N GLY A 24 -6.82 -6.91 11.92
CA GLY A 24 -7.46 -7.14 10.63
C GLY A 24 -6.67 -8.13 9.76
N PRO A 25 -7.15 -8.40 8.54
CA PRO A 25 -6.43 -9.23 7.58
C PRO A 25 -5.02 -8.67 7.33
N PHE A 26 -4.02 -9.53 7.26
CA PHE A 26 -2.60 -9.14 7.14
C PHE A 26 -2.32 -8.13 6.01
N GLY A 27 -3.00 -8.27 4.86
CA GLY A 27 -2.84 -7.37 3.71
C GLY A 27 -3.50 -5.99 3.85
N LEU A 28 -4.39 -5.80 4.83
CA LEU A 28 -5.24 -4.61 4.91
C LEU A 28 -4.43 -3.33 5.04
N SER A 29 -3.41 -3.32 5.90
CA SER A 29 -2.59 -2.13 6.15
C SER A 29 -1.57 -1.82 5.04
N PHE A 30 -1.44 -2.70 4.03
CA PHE A 30 -0.48 -2.48 2.94
C PHE A 30 -0.89 -1.41 1.94
N TRP A 31 -2.12 -0.85 2.05
CA TRP A 31 -2.47 0.37 1.32
C TRP A 31 -1.50 1.52 1.62
N GLY A 32 -0.98 1.59 2.86
CA GLY A 32 0.00 2.61 3.24
C GLY A 32 1.34 2.47 2.51
N LEU A 33 1.68 1.26 2.04
CA LEU A 33 2.90 1.02 1.26
C LEU A 33 2.79 1.61 -0.15
N GLU A 34 1.60 1.68 -0.72
CA GLU A 34 1.40 2.38 -2.00
C GLU A 34 1.79 3.84 -1.87
N THR A 35 1.54 4.46 -0.70
CA THR A 35 1.94 5.85 -0.44
C THR A 35 3.46 6.07 -0.43
N LEU A 36 4.26 5.01 -0.36
CA LEU A 36 5.73 5.07 -0.45
C LEU A 36 6.23 5.06 -1.89
N LEU A 37 5.41 4.52 -2.81
CA LEU A 37 5.79 4.28 -4.20
C LEU A 37 5.42 5.44 -5.12
N GLY A 38 4.71 6.44 -4.61
CA GLY A 38 4.23 7.57 -5.38
C GLY A 38 3.83 8.76 -4.51
N THR A 39 3.24 9.76 -5.16
CA THR A 39 2.79 10.99 -4.51
C THR A 39 1.50 11.49 -5.16
N PHE A 40 0.71 12.26 -4.40
CA PHE A 40 -0.51 12.87 -4.89
C PHE A 40 -0.20 14.28 -5.40
N GLY A 41 -0.37 14.49 -6.71
CA GLY A 41 -0.19 15.76 -7.41
C GLY A 41 -1.53 16.48 -7.68
N ALA A 42 -1.47 17.55 -8.46
CA ALA A 42 -2.65 18.35 -8.81
C ALA A 42 -3.65 17.60 -9.71
N ASP A 43 -3.17 16.62 -10.45
CA ASP A 43 -3.87 15.78 -11.43
C ASP A 43 -4.07 14.33 -10.96
N GLY A 44 -3.75 14.02 -9.70
CA GLY A 44 -4.01 12.71 -9.10
C GLY A 44 -2.76 12.00 -8.59
N TRP A 45 -2.84 10.69 -8.48
CA TRP A 45 -1.75 9.84 -8.00
C TRP A 45 -0.69 9.60 -9.07
N HIS A 46 0.59 9.74 -8.70
CA HIS A 46 1.73 9.49 -9.59
C HIS A 46 2.76 8.59 -8.94
N PHE A 47 3.15 7.52 -9.62
CA PHE A 47 4.25 6.68 -9.16
C PHE A 47 5.62 7.31 -9.41
N HIS A 48 6.57 7.04 -8.53
CA HIS A 48 7.98 7.36 -8.74
C HIS A 48 8.56 6.50 -9.87
N ALA A 49 9.56 7.02 -10.60
CA ALA A 49 10.11 6.36 -11.79
C ALA A 49 10.55 4.90 -11.61
N ARG A 50 10.99 4.51 -10.40
CA ARG A 50 11.46 3.14 -10.06
C ARG A 50 10.43 2.32 -9.28
N HIS A 51 9.16 2.73 -9.25
CA HIS A 51 8.15 2.08 -8.41
C HIS A 51 7.98 0.58 -8.71
N LEU A 52 8.12 0.14 -9.96
CA LEU A 52 8.01 -1.28 -10.33
C LEU A 52 9.13 -2.13 -9.69
N GLU A 53 10.36 -1.63 -9.74
CA GLU A 53 11.52 -2.30 -9.12
C GLU A 53 11.37 -2.34 -7.60
N LEU A 54 11.01 -1.19 -6.99
CA LEU A 54 10.81 -1.09 -5.54
C LEU A 54 9.67 -2.00 -5.06
N ARG A 55 8.56 -2.05 -5.81
CA ARG A 55 7.42 -2.92 -5.54
C ARG A 55 7.81 -4.39 -5.61
N ARG A 56 8.56 -4.79 -6.63
CA ARG A 56 9.08 -6.16 -6.76
C ARG A 56 9.92 -6.55 -5.54
N VAL A 57 10.93 -5.75 -5.21
CA VAL A 57 11.82 -6.00 -4.06
C VAL A 57 11.04 -6.07 -2.75
N LEU A 58 10.05 -5.18 -2.58
CA LEU A 58 9.19 -5.16 -1.40
C LEU A 58 8.39 -6.45 -1.26
N TRP A 59 7.69 -6.90 -2.30
CA TRP A 59 6.86 -8.11 -2.22
C TRP A 59 7.70 -9.38 -2.10
N GLU A 60 8.81 -9.50 -2.84
CA GLU A 60 9.74 -10.62 -2.70
C GLU A 60 10.26 -10.74 -1.26
N THR A 61 10.71 -9.61 -0.68
CA THR A 61 11.24 -9.56 0.70
C THR A 61 10.15 -9.84 1.73
N LEU A 62 8.96 -9.26 1.55
CA LEU A 62 7.83 -9.44 2.46
C LEU A 62 7.38 -10.90 2.48
N TYR A 63 7.20 -11.53 1.32
CA TYR A 63 6.74 -12.91 1.25
C TYR A 63 7.75 -13.87 1.85
N ALA A 64 9.04 -13.68 1.56
CA ALA A 64 10.11 -14.46 2.17
C ALA A 64 10.12 -14.32 3.71
N THR A 65 10.00 -13.08 4.21
CA THR A 65 10.08 -12.78 5.65
C THR A 65 8.84 -13.25 6.40
N ALA A 66 7.65 -13.12 5.81
CA ALA A 66 6.38 -13.51 6.42
C ALA A 66 6.05 -15.00 6.26
N GLY A 67 6.89 -15.77 5.55
CA GLY A 67 6.64 -17.18 5.27
C GLY A 67 5.44 -17.42 4.35
N ILE A 68 5.15 -16.46 3.47
CA ILE A 68 4.09 -16.57 2.46
C ILE A 68 4.67 -17.28 1.24
N VAL A 69 4.22 -18.52 1.01
CA VAL A 69 4.82 -19.41 0.00
C VAL A 69 3.83 -19.89 -1.03
N THR A 70 2.54 -19.94 -0.71
CA THR A 70 1.51 -20.41 -1.66
C THR A 70 0.88 -19.25 -2.42
N GLU A 71 0.43 -19.53 -3.64
CA GLU A 71 -0.34 -18.58 -4.45
C GLU A 71 -1.65 -18.17 -3.78
N SER A 72 -2.27 -19.06 -2.99
CA SER A 72 -3.48 -18.72 -2.22
C SER A 72 -3.20 -17.71 -1.11
N GLN A 73 -2.05 -17.81 -0.43
CA GLN A 73 -1.63 -16.83 0.59
C GLN A 73 -1.31 -15.48 -0.06
N LYS A 74 -0.52 -15.47 -1.15
CA LYS A 74 -0.23 -14.25 -1.92
C LYS A 74 -1.52 -13.57 -2.38
N ARG A 75 -2.46 -14.34 -2.94
CA ARG A 75 -3.77 -13.83 -3.34
C ARG A 75 -4.56 -13.24 -2.18
N ALA A 76 -4.53 -13.86 -1.00
CA ALA A 76 -5.19 -13.31 0.19
C ALA A 76 -4.57 -11.98 0.62
N VAL A 77 -3.25 -11.83 0.52
CA VAL A 77 -2.56 -10.55 0.75
C VAL A 77 -2.97 -9.51 -0.28
N THR A 78 -2.98 -9.85 -1.56
CA THR A 78 -3.44 -8.97 -2.65
C THR A 78 -4.87 -8.49 -2.42
N VAL A 79 -5.80 -9.39 -2.11
CA VAL A 79 -7.19 -9.02 -1.81
C VAL A 79 -7.26 -8.09 -0.61
N GLY A 80 -6.55 -8.42 0.49
CA GLY A 80 -6.48 -7.56 1.67
C GLY A 80 -5.98 -6.16 1.34
N ARG A 81 -4.92 -6.05 0.53
CA ARG A 81 -4.34 -4.78 0.07
C ARG A 81 -5.36 -3.95 -0.71
N VAL A 82 -6.05 -4.54 -1.69
CA VAL A 82 -7.07 -3.84 -2.48
C VAL A 82 -8.21 -3.34 -1.58
N VAL A 83 -8.69 -4.17 -0.66
CA VAL A 83 -9.72 -3.75 0.32
C VAL A 83 -9.20 -2.59 1.19
N GLY A 84 -7.94 -2.62 1.61
CA GLY A 84 -7.32 -1.54 2.37
C GLY A 84 -7.28 -0.22 1.62
N ILE A 85 -6.95 -0.25 0.33
CA ILE A 85 -6.96 0.94 -0.54
C ILE A 85 -8.38 1.50 -0.66
N PHE A 86 -9.38 0.63 -0.88
CA PHE A 86 -10.78 1.05 -0.87
C PHE A 86 -11.20 1.68 0.46
N GLN A 87 -10.77 1.13 1.60
CA GLN A 87 -11.08 1.69 2.90
C GLN A 87 -10.44 3.06 3.12
N ALA A 88 -9.21 3.25 2.63
CA ALA A 88 -8.45 4.49 2.78
C ALA A 88 -8.94 5.62 1.86
N TYR A 89 -9.33 5.29 0.63
CA TYR A 89 -9.59 6.29 -0.42
C TYR A 89 -11.02 6.29 -0.96
N GLY A 90 -11.74 5.18 -0.80
CA GLY A 90 -13.12 5.01 -1.28
C GLY A 90 -14.17 5.54 -0.31
N LEU A 91 -13.78 5.98 0.89
CA LEU A 91 -14.68 6.48 1.93
C LEU A 91 -14.24 7.87 2.39
N ARG A 92 -15.20 8.79 2.49
CA ARG A 92 -15.01 10.09 3.12
C ARG A 92 -15.98 10.22 4.29
N LYS A 93 -15.42 10.25 5.50
CA LYS A 93 -16.21 10.22 6.77
C LYS A 93 -17.19 9.03 6.83
N GLY A 94 -16.75 7.87 6.31
CA GLY A 94 -17.56 6.64 6.29
C GLY A 94 -18.61 6.57 5.19
N VAL A 95 -18.71 7.57 4.31
CA VAL A 95 -19.62 7.57 3.16
C VAL A 95 -18.81 7.25 1.90
N PRO A 96 -19.30 6.38 1.00
CA PRO A 96 -18.69 6.16 -0.30
C PRO A 96 -18.46 7.47 -1.05
N VAL A 97 -17.29 7.62 -1.66
CA VAL A 97 -17.02 8.74 -2.58
C VAL A 97 -17.68 8.46 -3.93
N GLU A 98 -18.05 9.53 -4.64
CA GLU A 98 -18.67 9.44 -5.95
C GLU A 98 -17.65 9.00 -7.02
N ALA A 99 -18.15 8.40 -8.11
CA ALA A 99 -17.29 8.10 -9.26
C ALA A 99 -16.65 9.39 -9.80
N GLY A 100 -15.34 9.33 -10.08
CA GLY A 100 -14.55 10.49 -10.51
C GLY A 100 -14.03 11.39 -9.39
N ASP A 101 -14.24 11.03 -8.11
CA ASP A 101 -13.54 11.71 -7.00
C ASP A 101 -12.03 11.53 -7.15
N PRO A 102 -11.21 12.59 -7.07
CA PRO A 102 -9.76 12.50 -7.18
C PRO A 102 -9.10 11.52 -6.22
N SER A 103 -9.71 11.22 -5.06
CA SER A 103 -9.19 10.21 -4.13
C SER A 103 -9.14 8.82 -4.74
N LEU A 104 -10.02 8.51 -5.70
CA LEU A 104 -10.07 7.22 -6.39
C LEU A 104 -8.92 7.02 -7.38
N SER A 105 -8.22 8.08 -7.80
CA SER A 105 -7.07 7.95 -8.71
C SER A 105 -5.99 7.01 -8.16
N VAL A 106 -5.80 6.93 -6.83
CA VAL A 106 -4.87 5.98 -6.21
C VAL A 106 -5.29 4.54 -6.51
N LEU A 107 -6.58 4.24 -6.44
CA LEU A 107 -7.11 2.91 -6.73
C LEU A 107 -6.93 2.57 -8.21
N GLU A 108 -7.27 3.49 -9.10
CA GLU A 108 -7.14 3.31 -10.55
C GLU A 108 -5.68 3.03 -10.94
N GLU A 109 -4.76 3.83 -10.43
CA GLU A 109 -3.33 3.68 -10.69
C GLU A 109 -2.75 2.40 -10.07
N VAL A 110 -3.14 2.03 -8.85
CA VAL A 110 -2.65 0.78 -8.25
C VAL A 110 -3.15 -0.45 -9.01
N LEU A 111 -4.41 -0.43 -9.46
CA LEU A 111 -5.01 -1.52 -10.23
C LEU A 111 -4.52 -1.58 -11.68
N SER A 112 -3.99 -0.49 -12.23
CA SER A 112 -3.42 -0.47 -13.60
C SER A 112 -2.07 -1.19 -13.68
N VAL A 113 -1.36 -1.32 -12.55
CA VAL A 113 -0.07 -1.99 -12.49
C VAL A 113 -0.27 -3.51 -12.38
N PRO A 114 0.30 -4.31 -13.30
CA PRO A 114 0.26 -5.76 -13.20
C PRO A 114 0.84 -6.26 -11.88
N GLU A 115 0.23 -7.29 -11.29
CA GLU A 115 0.83 -8.00 -10.15
C GLU A 115 2.20 -8.55 -10.58
N CYS A 116 3.23 -8.32 -9.76
CA CYS A 116 4.52 -8.97 -9.95
C CYS A 116 4.34 -10.46 -9.61
N ASN A 117 4.20 -11.31 -10.64
CA ASN A 117 4.19 -12.76 -10.51
C ASN A 117 5.57 -13.30 -10.11
#